data_AF-A0A9D7RX62-F1
#
_entry.id   AF-A0A9D7RX62-F1
#
_cell.length_a   1.000
_cell.length_b   1.000
_cell.length_c   1.000
_cell.angle_alpha   90.00
_cell.angle_beta   90.00
_cell.angle_gamma   90.00
#
_symmetry.space_group_name_H-M   'P 1'
#
loop_
_entity.id
_entity.type
_entity.pdbx_description
1 polymer ?
#
loop_
_entity_poly.entity_id
_entity_poly.type
_entity_poly.pdbx_seq_one_letter_code
_entity_poly.pdbx_strand_id
1 'polypeptide(L)'
;MSIDIIIPVYNAAILLERCLTALDRHTAPNAARVTVIDDASPDPQIKPLLDAWQQRSPLRPVVLRNELNLGFVGSVNRGIAATGGDVLLLNADTEVTPGWLARMRDALASDLRIASVTPFSNNAEICSWPEFCKAAAVPADPERIARAFASSGAPSYPDLPTAVGFCMLIRRATLAAIGDFDRATFGRGYGEENDFCLRAAAHGWRNVLADDAYVVHAGGGSFAPLGLKPGGDNLARLLARYPRYNAQVAAFIAADPLAGRRAQVSRRYLELCSAEAAA
;
A
#
# COMPACT_ATOMS: atom_id res chain seq x y z
N MET A 1 -5.54 17.97 -5.88
CA MET A 1 -6.17 16.63 -5.94
C MET A 1 -6.48 16.22 -4.51
N SER A 2 -7.71 15.74 -4.24
CA SER A 2 -8.09 15.24 -2.91
C SER A 2 -7.76 13.75 -2.82
N ILE A 3 -7.17 13.31 -1.71
CA ILE A 3 -6.88 11.91 -1.43
C ILE A 3 -7.71 11.45 -0.23
N ASP A 4 -8.32 10.28 -0.35
CA ASP A 4 -9.02 9.57 0.72
C ASP A 4 -8.22 8.31 1.10
N ILE A 5 -7.62 8.30 2.29
CA ILE A 5 -6.92 7.15 2.86
C ILE A 5 -7.96 6.20 3.47
N ILE A 6 -7.93 4.93 3.08
CA ILE A 6 -8.80 3.87 3.57
C ILE A 6 -7.93 2.80 4.23
N ILE A 7 -8.23 2.51 5.50
CA ILE A 7 -7.50 1.54 6.31
C ILE A 7 -8.48 0.46 6.80
N PRO A 8 -8.54 -0.72 6.14
CA PRO A 8 -9.29 -1.85 6.66
C PRO A 8 -8.56 -2.48 7.84
N VAL A 9 -9.29 -2.78 8.91
CA VAL A 9 -8.75 -3.32 10.16
C VAL A 9 -9.46 -4.62 10.51
N TYR A 10 -8.68 -5.66 10.79
CA TYR A 10 -9.19 -6.89 11.38
C TYR A 10 -8.14 -7.44 12.37
N ASN A 11 -8.31 -7.12 13.66
CA ASN A 11 -7.37 -7.44 14.75
C ASN A 11 -5.98 -6.77 14.62
N ALA A 12 -4.99 -7.34 15.32
CA ALA A 12 -3.59 -6.92 15.36
C ALA A 12 -3.38 -5.54 16.00
N ALA A 13 -3.92 -5.33 17.21
CA ALA A 13 -3.89 -4.04 17.91
C ALA A 13 -2.51 -3.39 17.99
N ILE A 14 -1.44 -4.16 18.23
CA ILE A 14 -0.06 -3.63 18.30
C ILE A 14 0.38 -3.07 16.94
N LEU A 15 0.10 -3.76 15.84
CA LEU A 15 0.47 -3.32 14.50
C LEU A 15 -0.37 -2.10 14.09
N LEU A 16 -1.67 -2.14 14.40
CA LEU A 16 -2.57 -1.02 14.18
C LEU A 16 -2.11 0.23 14.92
N GLU A 17 -1.75 0.12 16.20
CA GLU A 17 -1.28 1.27 16.98
C GLU A 17 -0.02 1.91 16.36
N ARG A 18 0.91 1.10 15.85
CA ARG A 18 2.09 1.59 15.11
C ARG A 18 1.69 2.30 13.82
N CYS A 19 0.76 1.74 13.04
CA CYS A 19 0.23 2.37 11.83
C CYS A 19 -0.41 3.73 12.10
N LEU A 20 -1.31 3.79 13.07
CA LEU A 20 -2.00 5.03 13.46
C LEU A 20 -1.02 6.09 13.99
N THR A 21 -0.01 5.66 14.76
CA THR A 21 1.06 6.55 15.26
C THR A 21 1.93 7.09 14.12
N ALA A 22 2.29 6.26 13.16
CA ALA A 22 3.06 6.68 11.98
C ALA A 22 2.26 7.68 11.13
N LEU A 23 0.94 7.45 10.97
CA LEU A 23 0.04 8.38 10.28
C LEU A 23 0.00 9.75 10.96
N ASP A 24 -0.22 9.79 12.27
CA ASP A 24 -0.22 11.04 13.06
C ASP A 24 1.10 11.80 12.91
N ARG A 25 2.23 11.08 12.84
CA ARG A 25 3.58 11.67 12.75
C ARG A 25 3.91 12.20 11.36
N HIS A 26 3.56 11.48 10.31
CA HIS A 26 4.10 11.72 8.96
C HIS A 26 3.07 12.20 7.94
N THR A 27 1.80 12.38 8.35
CA THR A 27 0.76 12.93 7.49
C THR A 27 0.35 14.30 8.00
N ALA A 28 0.52 15.33 7.16
CA ALA A 28 0.11 16.68 7.54
C ALA A 28 -1.42 16.75 7.71
N PRO A 29 -1.94 17.50 8.70
CA PRO A 29 -3.36 17.75 8.81
C PRO A 29 -3.93 18.30 7.50
N ASN A 30 -5.08 17.79 7.07
CA ASN A 30 -5.75 18.14 5.80
C ASN A 30 -5.04 17.69 4.51
N ALA A 31 -3.92 16.94 4.58
CA ALA A 31 -3.29 16.38 3.37
C ALA A 31 -4.14 15.28 2.71
N ALA A 32 -4.94 14.57 3.50
CA ALA A 32 -5.91 13.59 3.07
C ALA A 32 -7.06 13.48 4.09
N ARG A 33 -8.19 12.94 3.65
CA ARG A 33 -9.23 12.46 4.56
C ARG A 33 -8.89 11.02 4.95
N VAL A 34 -8.97 10.68 6.22
CA VAL A 34 -8.64 9.33 6.70
C VAL A 34 -9.88 8.62 7.18
N THR A 35 -10.14 7.44 6.61
CA THR A 35 -11.23 6.54 7.00
C THR A 35 -10.65 5.20 7.43
N VAL A 36 -10.90 4.82 8.67
CA VAL A 36 -10.55 3.50 9.20
C VAL A 36 -11.81 2.66 9.31
N ILE A 37 -11.74 1.40 8.88
CA ILE A 37 -12.90 0.50 8.81
C ILE A 37 -12.57 -0.73 9.64
N ASP A 38 -13.15 -0.82 10.84
CA ASP A 38 -13.10 -2.01 11.68
C ASP A 38 -14.03 -3.08 11.09
N ASP A 39 -13.44 -4.16 10.57
CA ASP A 39 -14.13 -5.25 9.89
C ASP A 39 -14.61 -6.32 10.86
N ALA A 40 -15.34 -5.88 11.88
CA ALA A 40 -15.83 -6.72 12.98
C ALA A 40 -14.69 -7.48 13.71
N SER A 41 -13.66 -6.74 14.14
CA SER A 41 -12.54 -7.32 14.88
C SER A 41 -13.01 -7.98 16.20
N PRO A 42 -12.73 -9.28 16.42
CA PRO A 42 -12.98 -9.92 17.72
C PRO A 42 -12.01 -9.48 18.82
N ASP A 43 -10.83 -8.98 18.48
CA ASP A 43 -9.85 -8.48 19.44
C ASP A 43 -10.44 -7.27 20.22
N PRO A 44 -10.64 -7.40 21.55
CA PRO A 44 -11.29 -6.37 22.36
C PRO A 44 -10.46 -5.08 22.47
N GLN A 45 -9.18 -5.11 22.07
CA GLN A 45 -8.31 -3.93 22.10
C GLN A 45 -8.56 -2.99 20.91
N ILE A 46 -9.12 -3.47 19.80
CA ILE A 46 -9.27 -2.68 18.56
C ILE A 46 -10.25 -1.52 18.74
N LYS A 47 -11.44 -1.78 19.29
CA LYS A 47 -12.46 -0.75 19.44
C LYS A 47 -11.98 0.41 20.34
N PRO A 48 -11.45 0.17 21.56
CA PRO A 48 -10.90 1.23 22.40
C PRO A 48 -9.75 1.99 21.73
N LEU A 49 -8.86 1.29 21.02
CA LEU A 49 -7.73 1.91 20.31
C LEU A 49 -8.22 2.88 19.23
N LEU A 50 -9.20 2.46 18.41
CA LEU A 50 -9.79 3.31 17.38
C LEU A 50 -10.59 4.48 17.95
N ASP A 51 -11.36 4.27 19.02
CA ASP A 51 -12.12 5.32 19.70
C ASP A 51 -11.17 6.39 20.29
N ALA A 52 -10.11 5.96 20.96
CA ALA A 52 -9.10 6.87 21.51
C ALA A 52 -8.36 7.64 20.42
N TRP A 53 -7.96 6.95 19.34
CA TRP A 53 -7.27 7.60 18.21
C TRP A 53 -8.19 8.59 17.49
N GLN A 54 -9.47 8.27 17.28
CA GLN A 54 -10.44 9.16 16.67
C GLN A 54 -10.60 10.48 17.44
N GLN A 55 -10.57 10.42 18.77
CA GLN A 55 -10.71 11.61 19.62
C GLN A 55 -9.45 12.49 19.63
N ARG A 56 -8.26 11.88 19.58
CA ARG A 56 -6.99 12.62 19.77
C ARG A 56 -6.27 12.99 18.47
N SER A 57 -6.50 12.27 17.39
CA SER A 57 -5.68 12.40 16.18
C SER A 57 -5.88 13.76 15.50
N PRO A 58 -4.80 14.47 15.12
CA PRO A 58 -4.90 15.71 14.36
C PRO A 58 -5.49 15.50 12.96
N LEU A 59 -5.55 14.25 12.47
CA LEU A 59 -6.11 13.88 11.17
C LEU A 59 -7.64 13.87 11.16
N ARG A 60 -8.29 13.92 12.34
CA ARG A 60 -9.76 13.88 12.51
C ARG A 60 -10.41 12.74 11.70
N PRO A 61 -10.00 11.48 11.95
CA PRO A 61 -10.38 10.36 11.12
C PRO A 61 -11.87 10.00 11.28
N VAL A 62 -12.43 9.43 10.22
CA VAL A 62 -13.73 8.75 10.27
C VAL A 62 -13.49 7.29 10.61
N VAL A 63 -14.18 6.79 11.64
CA VAL A 63 -14.16 5.36 11.99
C VAL A 63 -15.50 4.74 11.59
N LEU A 64 -15.44 3.79 10.67
CA LEU A 64 -16.56 2.94 10.28
C LEU A 64 -16.40 1.56 10.92
N ARG A 65 -17.51 0.90 11.22
CA ARG A 65 -17.53 -0.46 11.77
C ARG A 65 -18.47 -1.33 10.97
N ASN A 66 -18.00 -2.49 10.54
CA ASN A 66 -18.85 -3.51 9.93
C ASN A 66 -19.52 -4.34 11.03
N GLU A 67 -20.75 -4.77 10.81
CA GLU A 67 -21.47 -5.67 11.73
C GLU A 67 -20.96 -7.11 11.65
N LEU A 68 -20.43 -7.48 10.48
CA LEU A 68 -19.89 -8.81 10.15
C LEU A 68 -18.56 -8.64 9.44
N ASN A 69 -17.67 -9.62 9.58
CA ASN A 69 -16.40 -9.65 8.84
C ASN A 69 -16.67 -9.84 7.33
N LEU A 70 -16.50 -8.77 6.56
CA LEU A 70 -16.69 -8.70 5.12
C LEU A 70 -15.44 -9.13 4.34
N GLY A 71 -14.28 -9.17 5.00
CA GLY A 71 -12.96 -9.32 4.43
C GLY A 71 -12.42 -8.00 3.87
N PHE A 72 -11.15 -8.04 3.45
CA PHE A 72 -10.43 -6.88 2.91
C PHE A 72 -11.22 -6.21 1.78
N VAL A 73 -11.63 -6.99 0.77
CA VAL A 73 -12.35 -6.48 -0.41
C VAL A 73 -13.64 -5.76 -0.04
N GLY A 74 -14.45 -6.37 0.84
CA GLY A 74 -15.72 -5.80 1.25
C GLY A 74 -15.56 -4.51 2.05
N SER A 75 -14.58 -4.48 2.96
CA SER A 75 -14.24 -3.30 3.75
C SER A 75 -13.70 -2.16 2.88
N VAL A 76 -12.77 -2.47 1.98
CA VAL A 76 -12.21 -1.49 1.05
C VAL A 76 -13.28 -0.92 0.12
N ASN A 77 -14.11 -1.75 -0.52
CA ASN A 77 -15.18 -1.26 -1.39
C ASN A 77 -16.18 -0.37 -0.64
N ARG A 78 -16.50 -0.69 0.62
CA ARG A 78 -17.32 0.19 1.48
C ARG A 78 -16.68 1.56 1.65
N GLY A 79 -15.36 1.61 1.89
CA GLY A 79 -14.61 2.87 1.98
C GLY A 79 -14.56 3.64 0.65
N ILE A 80 -14.35 2.94 -0.47
CA ILE A 80 -14.33 3.53 -1.81
C ILE A 80 -15.67 4.20 -2.13
N ALA A 81 -16.78 3.56 -1.77
CA ALA A 81 -18.13 4.08 -1.96
C ALA A 81 -18.46 5.28 -1.05
N ALA A 82 -17.83 5.36 0.13
CA ALA A 82 -18.02 6.45 1.09
C ALA A 82 -17.17 7.71 0.78
N THR A 83 -16.37 7.69 -0.29
CA THR A 83 -15.35 8.70 -0.60
C THR A 83 -15.41 9.15 -2.05
N GLY A 84 -14.75 10.27 -2.38
CA GLY A 84 -14.86 10.91 -3.71
C GLY A 84 -13.54 11.33 -4.35
N GLY A 85 -12.45 11.42 -3.60
CA GLY A 85 -11.11 11.70 -4.10
C GLY A 85 -10.38 10.45 -4.60
N ASP A 86 -9.12 10.63 -5.00
CA ASP A 86 -8.23 9.49 -5.29
C ASP A 86 -8.07 8.64 -4.02
N VAL A 87 -8.07 7.32 -4.17
CA VAL A 87 -8.15 6.40 -3.04
C VAL A 87 -6.77 5.89 -2.69
N LEU A 88 -6.32 6.05 -1.46
CA LEU A 88 -5.13 5.37 -0.96
C LEU A 88 -5.55 4.22 -0.03
N LEU A 89 -5.29 3.00 -0.45
CA LEU A 89 -5.41 1.82 0.39
C LEU A 89 -4.15 1.69 1.24
N LEU A 90 -4.31 1.52 2.54
CA LEU A 90 -3.20 1.34 3.46
C LEU A 90 -3.53 0.21 4.44
N ASN A 91 -2.71 -0.83 4.46
CA ASN A 91 -2.90 -1.90 5.42
C ASN A 91 -2.62 -1.43 6.86
N ALA A 92 -3.34 -2.03 7.81
CA ALA A 92 -3.23 -1.73 9.23
C ALA A 92 -1.89 -2.14 9.88
N ASP A 93 -1.03 -2.87 9.15
CA ASP A 93 0.30 -3.31 9.58
C ASP A 93 1.44 -2.58 8.86
N THR A 94 1.19 -1.36 8.43
CA THR A 94 2.17 -0.47 7.79
C THR A 94 2.67 0.62 8.74
N GLU A 95 3.88 1.12 8.51
CA GLU A 95 4.34 2.37 9.11
C GLU A 95 4.78 3.31 7.98
N VAL A 96 3.96 4.34 7.75
CA VAL A 96 4.26 5.39 6.77
C VAL A 96 5.47 6.21 7.21
N THR A 97 6.16 6.85 6.28
CA THR A 97 7.43 7.57 6.56
C THR A 97 7.37 9.02 6.05
N PRO A 98 8.33 9.90 6.42
CA PRO A 98 8.31 11.30 6.00
C PRO A 98 8.16 11.47 4.48
N GLY A 99 7.17 12.26 4.07
CA GLY A 99 6.93 12.62 2.67
C GLY A 99 6.24 11.55 1.81
N TRP A 100 5.91 10.38 2.37
CA TRP A 100 5.32 9.24 1.65
C TRP A 100 4.13 9.65 0.75
N LEU A 101 3.12 10.31 1.32
CA LEU A 101 1.89 10.66 0.63
C LEU A 101 2.11 11.69 -0.47
N ALA A 102 2.96 12.69 -0.22
CA ALA A 102 3.26 13.73 -1.19
C ALA A 102 3.92 13.12 -2.44
N ARG A 103 4.88 12.21 -2.25
CA ARG A 103 5.59 11.55 -3.36
C ARG A 103 4.69 10.63 -4.16
N MET A 104 3.83 9.85 -3.49
CA MET A 104 2.84 9.02 -4.17
C MET A 104 1.84 9.87 -4.96
N ARG A 105 1.41 11.01 -4.41
CA ARG A 105 0.56 11.98 -5.13
C ARG A 105 1.27 12.56 -6.35
N ASP A 106 2.54 12.93 -6.22
CA ASP A 106 3.32 13.51 -7.31
C ASP A 106 3.53 12.48 -8.44
N ALA A 107 3.78 11.21 -8.08
CA ALA A 107 3.79 10.09 -9.01
C ALA A 107 2.46 9.95 -9.76
N LEU A 108 1.33 9.96 -9.05
CA LEU A 108 0.01 9.87 -9.66
C LEU A 108 -0.26 11.05 -10.59
N ALA A 109 0.13 12.26 -10.18
CA ALA A 109 -0.09 13.48 -10.96
C ALA A 109 0.81 13.59 -12.21
N SER A 110 1.90 12.83 -12.28
CA SER A 110 2.89 12.91 -13.36
C SER A 110 2.37 12.49 -14.74
N ASP A 111 1.39 11.58 -14.79
CA ASP A 111 0.73 11.14 -16.02
C ASP A 111 -0.73 10.79 -15.71
N LEU A 112 -1.67 11.39 -16.45
CA LEU A 112 -3.10 11.15 -16.29
C LEU A 112 -3.50 9.70 -16.57
N ARG A 113 -2.67 8.92 -17.26
CA ARG A 113 -2.88 7.48 -17.51
C ARG A 113 -2.45 6.59 -16.36
N ILE A 114 -1.83 7.11 -15.31
CA ILE A 114 -1.49 6.30 -14.13
C ILE A 114 -2.78 6.01 -13.36
N ALA A 115 -3.13 4.73 -13.31
CA ALA A 115 -4.23 4.18 -12.52
C ALA A 115 -3.84 3.96 -11.07
N SER A 116 -2.63 3.48 -10.81
CA SER A 116 -2.19 3.18 -9.46
C SER A 116 -0.71 3.45 -9.21
N VAL A 117 -0.39 3.71 -7.95
CA VAL A 117 0.97 3.97 -7.44
C VAL A 117 1.20 3.14 -6.19
N THR A 118 2.30 2.40 -6.15
CA THR A 118 2.79 1.66 -4.98
C THR A 118 4.15 2.23 -4.57
N PRO A 119 4.50 2.38 -3.27
CA PRO A 119 5.84 2.76 -2.84
C PRO A 119 6.75 1.54 -2.64
N PHE A 120 8.06 1.75 -2.45
CA PHE A 120 8.93 0.68 -1.96
C PHE A 120 8.61 0.30 -0.51
N SER A 121 8.96 -0.93 -0.11
CA SER A 121 8.84 -1.41 1.28
C SER A 121 9.95 -2.38 1.67
N ASN A 122 10.10 -2.68 2.96
CA ASN A 122 10.87 -3.84 3.42
C ASN A 122 10.22 -5.17 3.02
N ASN A 123 8.90 -5.21 2.81
CA ASN A 123 8.15 -6.43 2.55
C ASN A 123 7.02 -6.19 1.53
N ALA A 124 7.37 -6.10 0.25
CA ALA A 124 6.40 -5.81 -0.81
C ALA A 124 6.73 -6.52 -2.14
N GLU A 125 7.18 -7.77 -2.09
CA GLU A 125 7.40 -8.61 -3.28
C GLU A 125 8.31 -7.90 -4.32
N ILE A 126 7.78 -7.60 -5.52
CA ILE A 126 8.48 -6.88 -6.60
C ILE A 126 8.81 -5.42 -6.25
N CYS A 127 8.28 -4.89 -5.14
CA CYS A 127 8.58 -3.56 -4.61
C CYS A 127 9.41 -3.62 -3.32
N SER A 128 10.05 -4.76 -3.02
CA SER A 128 10.92 -4.90 -1.85
C SER A 128 12.27 -4.20 -2.04
N TRP A 129 12.73 -3.57 -0.96
CA TRP A 129 14.08 -3.04 -0.74
C TRP A 129 14.55 -3.45 0.66
N PRO A 130 15.83 -3.81 0.88
CA PRO A 130 16.96 -3.70 -0.05
C PRO A 130 17.06 -4.83 -1.08
N GLU A 131 16.55 -6.01 -0.75
CA GLU A 131 16.61 -7.19 -1.62
C GLU A 131 15.31 -7.33 -2.42
N PHE A 132 15.43 -7.53 -3.73
CA PHE A 132 14.29 -7.69 -4.63
C PHE A 132 13.56 -9.00 -4.36
N CYS A 133 12.22 -8.97 -4.36
CA CYS A 133 11.37 -10.16 -4.11
C CYS A 133 11.67 -10.90 -2.79
N LYS A 134 12.21 -10.19 -1.80
CA LYS A 134 12.53 -10.77 -0.49
C LYS A 134 12.01 -9.86 0.61
N ALA A 135 11.29 -10.46 1.55
CA ALA A 135 10.85 -9.77 2.75
C ALA A 135 12.06 -9.54 3.68
N ALA A 136 12.18 -8.32 4.18
CA ALA A 136 13.10 -7.93 5.23
C ALA A 136 12.32 -7.59 6.51
N ALA A 137 12.99 -7.69 7.66
CA ALA A 137 12.43 -7.27 8.93
C ALA A 137 12.09 -5.77 8.92
N VAL A 138 11.18 -5.37 9.82
CA VAL A 138 10.89 -3.95 10.05
C VAL A 138 12.19 -3.22 10.44
N PRO A 139 12.60 -2.17 9.72
CA PRO A 139 13.85 -1.48 10.00
C PRO A 139 13.77 -0.69 11.31
N ALA A 140 14.90 -0.57 12.00
CA ALA A 140 14.99 0.23 13.23
C ALA A 140 14.85 1.74 12.97
N ASP A 141 15.29 2.22 11.80
CA ASP A 141 15.23 3.64 11.41
C ASP A 141 14.60 3.78 10.00
N PRO A 142 13.26 3.68 9.90
CA PRO A 142 12.56 3.84 8.64
C PRO A 142 12.67 5.27 8.08
N GLU A 143 12.89 6.27 8.93
CA GLU A 143 13.04 7.67 8.50
C GLU A 143 14.35 7.88 7.73
N ARG A 144 15.45 7.23 8.14
CA ARG A 144 16.71 7.25 7.38
C ARG A 144 16.54 6.63 5.99
N ILE A 145 15.80 5.53 5.90
CA ILE A 145 15.49 4.90 4.61
C ILE A 145 14.67 5.86 3.74
N ALA A 146 13.64 6.49 4.30
CA ALA A 146 12.84 7.50 3.60
C ALA A 146 13.69 8.69 3.11
N ARG A 147 14.64 9.18 3.93
CA ARG A 147 15.62 10.19 3.52
C ARG A 147 16.51 9.72 2.37
N ALA A 148 16.93 8.44 2.37
CA ALA A 148 17.71 7.87 1.28
C ALA A 148 16.90 7.88 -0.02
N PHE A 149 15.67 7.37 -0.02
CA PHE A 149 14.77 7.42 -1.19
C PHE A 149 14.54 8.85 -1.69
N ALA A 150 14.25 9.77 -0.75
CA ALA A 150 14.02 11.18 -1.03
C ALA A 150 15.22 11.92 -1.66
N SER A 151 16.44 11.45 -1.42
CA SER A 151 17.68 12.12 -1.84
C SER A 151 18.50 11.29 -2.84
N SER A 152 17.89 10.28 -3.46
CA SER A 152 18.53 9.42 -4.46
C SER A 152 18.32 9.91 -5.90
N GLY A 153 18.26 11.22 -6.14
CA GLY A 153 18.01 11.78 -7.48
C GLY A 153 16.53 11.73 -7.91
N ALA A 154 16.26 12.21 -9.12
CA ALA A 154 14.90 12.38 -9.64
C ALA A 154 14.18 11.03 -9.83
N PRO A 155 12.91 10.92 -9.41
CA PRO A 155 12.11 9.71 -9.65
C PRO A 155 11.79 9.52 -11.13
N SER A 156 11.58 8.27 -11.52
CA SER A 156 11.26 7.86 -12.90
C SER A 156 9.87 7.24 -13.03
N TYR A 157 9.24 6.89 -11.91
CA TYR A 157 7.92 6.25 -11.84
C TYR A 157 7.75 5.05 -12.80
N PRO A 158 8.59 4.00 -12.65
CA PRO A 158 8.62 2.88 -13.58
C PRO A 158 7.31 2.08 -13.53
N ASP A 159 6.90 1.57 -14.70
CA ASP A 159 5.72 0.72 -14.81
C ASP A 159 5.91 -0.62 -14.08
N LEU A 160 4.87 -1.04 -13.39
CA LEU A 160 4.75 -2.33 -12.72
C LEU A 160 3.73 -3.21 -13.47
N PRO A 161 3.96 -4.53 -13.54
CA PRO A 161 2.96 -5.46 -14.09
C PRO A 161 1.69 -5.52 -13.22
N THR A 162 1.82 -5.19 -11.93
CA THR A 162 0.76 -5.08 -10.95
C THR A 162 1.23 -4.19 -9.79
N ALA A 163 0.32 -3.43 -9.19
CA ALA A 163 0.57 -2.80 -7.89
C ALA A 163 0.66 -3.85 -6.77
N VAL A 164 1.19 -3.44 -5.61
CA VAL A 164 1.21 -4.25 -4.38
C VAL A 164 0.30 -3.58 -3.35
N GLY A 165 -0.73 -4.30 -2.90
CA GLY A 165 -1.89 -3.73 -2.17
C GLY A 165 -1.66 -3.25 -0.74
N PHE A 166 -0.47 -3.45 -0.16
CA PHE A 166 -0.19 -2.99 1.22
C PHE A 166 -0.27 -1.47 1.38
N CYS A 167 0.09 -0.75 0.32
CA CYS A 167 -0.01 0.69 0.19
C CYS A 167 -0.18 1.01 -1.30
N MET A 168 -1.40 1.36 -1.70
CA MET A 168 -1.76 1.52 -3.11
C MET A 168 -2.63 2.77 -3.28
N LEU A 169 -2.09 3.80 -3.92
CA LEU A 169 -2.85 4.98 -4.34
C LEU A 169 -3.48 4.70 -5.70
N ILE A 170 -4.77 4.97 -5.85
CA ILE A 170 -5.61 4.64 -6.99
C ILE A 170 -6.32 5.91 -7.47
N ARG A 171 -6.22 6.17 -8.78
CA ARG A 171 -6.93 7.27 -9.41
C ARG A 171 -8.44 7.03 -9.38
N ARG A 172 -9.20 8.00 -8.90
CA ARG A 172 -10.67 7.92 -8.86
C ARG A 172 -11.28 7.71 -10.25
N ALA A 173 -10.74 8.36 -11.26
CA ALA A 173 -11.20 8.21 -12.65
C ALA A 173 -11.05 6.76 -13.16
N THR A 174 -10.04 6.02 -12.69
CA THR A 174 -9.88 4.60 -13.03
C THR A 174 -10.98 3.78 -12.37
N LEU A 175 -11.23 3.95 -11.07
CA LEU A 175 -12.34 3.29 -10.37
C LEU A 175 -13.69 3.56 -11.05
N ALA A 176 -13.93 4.80 -11.50
CA ALA A 176 -15.14 5.16 -12.23
C ALA A 176 -15.23 4.48 -13.62
N ALA A 177 -14.10 4.21 -14.27
CA ALA A 177 -14.05 3.61 -15.59
C ALA A 177 -14.19 2.08 -15.59
N ILE A 178 -13.59 1.39 -14.61
CA ILE A 178 -13.49 -0.08 -14.61
C ILE A 178 -14.18 -0.77 -13.43
N GLY A 179 -14.74 0.00 -12.48
CA GLY A 179 -15.32 -0.51 -11.25
C GLY A 179 -14.29 -0.71 -10.13
N ASP A 180 -14.79 -1.07 -8.95
CA ASP A 180 -14.02 -1.36 -7.75
C ASP A 180 -13.43 -2.79 -7.77
N PHE A 181 -13.15 -3.37 -6.61
CA PHE A 181 -12.58 -4.71 -6.50
C PHE A 181 -13.64 -5.81 -6.61
N ASP A 182 -13.34 -6.87 -7.36
CA ASP A 182 -14.25 -7.98 -7.63
C ASP A 182 -14.41 -8.93 -6.42
N ARG A 183 -15.26 -8.52 -5.48
CA ARG A 183 -15.58 -9.30 -4.28
C ARG A 183 -16.24 -10.64 -4.61
N ALA A 184 -16.99 -10.74 -5.71
CA ALA A 184 -17.66 -11.98 -6.08
C ALA A 184 -16.65 -13.08 -6.41
N THR A 185 -15.55 -12.71 -7.08
CA THR A 185 -14.47 -13.65 -7.44
C THR A 185 -13.49 -13.87 -6.30
N PHE A 186 -13.04 -12.81 -5.62
CA PHE A 186 -11.92 -12.89 -4.65
C PHE A 186 -12.36 -12.97 -3.18
N GLY A 187 -13.66 -12.84 -2.90
CA GLY A 187 -14.22 -13.03 -1.57
C GLY A 187 -13.62 -12.07 -0.54
N ARG A 188 -12.82 -12.61 0.38
CA ARG A 188 -12.24 -11.86 1.51
C ARG A 188 -10.88 -11.22 1.23
N GLY A 189 -10.29 -11.46 0.06
CA GLY A 189 -9.05 -10.83 -0.39
C GLY A 189 -8.07 -11.81 -0.99
N TYR A 190 -6.91 -11.31 -1.39
CA TYR A 190 -5.93 -11.98 -2.26
C TYR A 190 -6.39 -12.08 -3.73
N GLY A 191 -5.68 -11.39 -4.63
CA GLY A 191 -5.89 -11.43 -6.10
C GLY A 191 -6.73 -10.27 -6.67
N GLU A 192 -7.48 -9.57 -5.84
CA GLU A 192 -8.31 -8.43 -6.21
C GLU A 192 -7.50 -7.26 -6.76
N GLU A 193 -6.34 -6.93 -6.17
CA GLU A 193 -5.52 -5.82 -6.65
C GLU A 193 -4.85 -6.19 -7.96
N ASN A 194 -4.49 -7.46 -8.14
CA ASN A 194 -3.94 -7.96 -9.41
C ASN A 194 -4.99 -7.89 -10.52
N ASP A 195 -6.22 -8.34 -10.24
CA ASP A 195 -7.34 -8.21 -11.17
C ASP A 195 -7.62 -6.74 -11.52
N PHE A 196 -7.66 -5.85 -10.52
CA PHE A 196 -7.83 -4.42 -10.76
C PHE A 196 -6.73 -3.86 -11.66
N CYS A 197 -5.47 -4.18 -11.38
CA CYS A 197 -4.33 -3.72 -12.18
C CYS A 197 -4.38 -4.22 -13.62
N LEU A 198 -4.78 -5.48 -13.83
CA LEU A 198 -4.90 -6.10 -15.15
C LEU A 198 -6.09 -5.52 -15.93
N ARG A 199 -7.24 -5.28 -15.28
CA ARG A 199 -8.35 -4.54 -15.90
C ARG A 199 -7.92 -3.13 -16.28
N ALA A 200 -7.25 -2.40 -15.39
CA ALA A 200 -6.75 -1.06 -15.67
C ALA A 200 -5.80 -1.06 -16.89
N ALA A 201 -4.84 -1.99 -16.93
CA ALA A 201 -3.92 -2.13 -18.04
C ALA A 201 -4.62 -2.47 -19.38
N ALA A 202 -5.65 -3.32 -19.36
CA ALA A 202 -6.45 -3.63 -20.54
C ALA A 202 -7.18 -2.40 -21.11
N HIS A 203 -7.42 -1.38 -20.30
CA HIS A 203 -8.00 -0.10 -20.69
C HIS A 203 -6.94 1.00 -20.95
N GLY A 204 -5.66 0.64 -21.07
CA GLY A 204 -4.57 1.56 -21.40
C GLY A 204 -4.04 2.38 -20.22
N TRP A 205 -4.45 2.06 -18.99
CA TRP A 205 -3.90 2.68 -17.78
C TRP A 205 -2.60 2.02 -17.34
N ARG A 206 -1.79 2.76 -16.58
CA ARG A 206 -0.48 2.35 -16.07
C ARG A 206 -0.53 2.14 -14.56
N ASN A 207 0.15 1.10 -14.07
CA ASN A 207 0.42 0.92 -12.65
C ASN A 207 1.90 1.22 -12.45
N VAL A 208 2.27 2.07 -11.50
CA VAL A 208 3.67 2.52 -11.36
C VAL A 208 4.17 2.42 -9.93
N LEU A 209 5.50 2.44 -9.79
CA LEU A 209 6.18 2.55 -8.52
C LEU A 209 6.48 4.03 -8.22
N ALA A 210 6.12 4.53 -7.05
CA ALA A 210 6.72 5.75 -6.51
C ALA A 210 8.14 5.42 -6.03
N ASP A 211 9.11 5.52 -6.95
CA ASP A 211 10.47 5.07 -6.75
C ASP A 211 11.32 5.99 -5.84
N ASP A 212 10.72 7.03 -5.29
CA ASP A 212 11.26 7.94 -4.27
C ASP A 212 10.48 7.89 -2.93
N ALA A 213 9.48 7.02 -2.81
CA ALA A 213 8.69 6.84 -1.58
C ALA A 213 8.97 5.49 -0.91
N TYR A 214 8.88 5.45 0.42
CA TYR A 214 9.07 4.25 1.22
C TYR A 214 7.99 4.14 2.29
N VAL A 215 7.42 2.94 2.47
CA VAL A 215 6.46 2.64 3.53
C VAL A 215 6.82 1.27 4.10
N VAL A 216 6.96 1.18 5.42
CA VAL A 216 7.23 -0.10 6.09
C VAL A 216 5.98 -0.95 6.05
N HIS A 217 6.15 -2.26 5.87
CA HIS A 217 5.09 -3.25 5.95
C HIS A 217 5.58 -4.40 6.84
N ALA A 218 4.96 -4.57 8.00
CA ALA A 218 5.30 -5.69 8.90
C ALA A 218 4.92 -7.03 8.26
N GLY A 219 3.78 -7.05 7.56
CA GLY A 219 3.22 -8.22 6.91
C GLY A 219 2.54 -9.17 7.89
N GLY A 220 1.54 -9.90 7.37
CA GLY A 220 0.84 -10.94 8.12
C GLY A 220 -0.27 -10.43 9.06
N GLY A 221 -0.49 -9.12 9.21
CA GLY A 221 -1.52 -8.58 10.11
C GLY A 221 -2.95 -8.94 9.69
N SER A 222 -3.30 -8.71 8.42
CA SER A 222 -4.69 -8.89 7.93
C SER A 222 -4.94 -10.25 7.28
N PHE A 223 -3.93 -10.84 6.62
CA PHE A 223 -4.10 -12.07 5.83
C PHE A 223 -3.75 -13.36 6.60
N ALA A 224 -2.81 -13.31 7.55
CA ALA A 224 -2.44 -14.51 8.31
C ALA A 224 -3.58 -15.04 9.20
N PRO A 225 -4.39 -14.20 9.89
CA PRO A 225 -5.55 -14.68 10.66
C PRO A 225 -6.65 -15.30 9.79
N LEU A 226 -6.71 -14.94 8.50
CA LEU A 226 -7.69 -15.46 7.54
C LEU A 226 -7.19 -16.71 6.79
N GLY A 227 -5.96 -17.15 7.04
CA GLY A 227 -5.34 -18.29 6.33
C GLY A 227 -5.09 -18.03 4.84
N LEU A 228 -5.24 -16.78 4.38
CA LEU A 228 -5.04 -16.38 2.99
C LEU A 228 -3.53 -16.27 2.73
N LYS A 229 -3.05 -16.96 1.69
CA LYS A 229 -1.64 -17.01 1.30
C LYS A 229 -1.49 -16.88 -0.21
N PRO A 230 -0.33 -16.40 -0.69
CA PRO A 230 0.60 -17.26 -1.38
C PRO A 230 0.12 -18.39 -2.31
N GLY A 231 -0.90 -18.27 -3.17
CA GLY A 231 -1.29 -19.37 -4.05
C GLY A 231 -2.39 -20.34 -3.59
N GLY A 232 -3.42 -19.82 -2.90
CA GLY A 232 -4.69 -20.53 -2.71
C GLY A 232 -5.67 -20.43 -3.89
N ASP A 233 -6.93 -20.78 -3.67
CA ASP A 233 -8.02 -20.79 -4.67
C ASP A 233 -8.14 -19.46 -5.45
N ASN A 234 -7.88 -18.34 -4.78
CA ASN A 234 -7.95 -17.03 -5.43
C ASN A 234 -6.85 -16.81 -6.48
N LEU A 235 -5.65 -17.36 -6.30
CA LEU A 235 -4.64 -17.35 -7.36
C LEU A 235 -5.10 -18.21 -8.53
N ALA A 236 -5.70 -19.38 -8.27
CA ALA A 236 -6.23 -20.22 -9.34
C ALA A 236 -7.33 -19.50 -10.14
N ARG A 237 -8.23 -18.77 -9.47
CA ARG A 237 -9.25 -17.92 -10.11
C ARG A 237 -8.61 -16.79 -10.94
N LEU A 238 -7.60 -16.12 -10.39
CA LEU A 238 -6.85 -15.08 -11.09
C LEU A 238 -6.19 -15.64 -12.36
N LEU A 239 -5.53 -16.79 -12.27
CA LEU A 239 -4.84 -17.41 -13.41
C LEU A 239 -5.80 -18.00 -14.45
N ALA A 240 -6.98 -18.47 -14.02
CA ALA A 240 -8.05 -18.84 -14.95
C ALA A 240 -8.54 -17.63 -15.76
N ARG A 241 -8.65 -16.46 -15.12
CA ARG A 241 -9.05 -15.20 -15.77
C ARG A 241 -7.92 -14.59 -16.61
N TYR A 242 -6.67 -14.69 -16.15
CA TYR A 242 -5.49 -14.10 -16.78
C TYR A 242 -4.35 -15.12 -16.91
N PRO A 243 -4.41 -16.03 -17.91
CA PRO A 243 -3.45 -17.13 -18.03
C PRO A 243 -1.98 -16.69 -18.24
N ARG A 244 -1.75 -15.46 -18.70
CA ARG A 244 -0.41 -14.89 -18.93
C ARG A 244 0.17 -14.15 -17.74
N TYR A 245 -0.60 -13.97 -16.66
CA TYR A 245 -0.22 -13.13 -15.53
C TYR A 245 1.11 -13.54 -14.90
N ASN A 246 1.28 -14.83 -14.58
CA ASN A 246 2.53 -15.33 -14.00
C ASN A 246 3.73 -15.12 -14.94
N ALA A 247 3.55 -15.30 -16.26
CA ALA A 247 4.62 -15.07 -17.22
C ALA A 247 5.02 -13.60 -17.30
N GLN A 248 4.05 -12.67 -17.20
CA GLN A 248 4.31 -11.24 -17.16
C GLN A 248 5.10 -10.83 -15.90
N VAL A 249 4.68 -11.32 -14.73
CA VAL A 249 5.39 -11.05 -13.47
C VAL A 249 6.79 -11.68 -13.48
N ALA A 250 6.93 -12.92 -13.95
CA ALA A 250 8.22 -13.59 -14.07
C ALA A 250 9.18 -12.85 -15.03
N ALA A 251 8.67 -12.33 -16.15
CA ALA A 251 9.47 -11.52 -17.07
C ALA A 251 9.95 -10.21 -16.42
N PHE A 252 9.09 -9.55 -15.64
CA PHE A 252 9.48 -8.37 -14.88
C PHE A 252 10.56 -8.69 -13.84
N ILE A 253 10.40 -9.80 -13.11
CA ILE A 253 11.40 -10.25 -12.13
C ILE A 253 12.73 -10.59 -12.81
N ALA A 254 12.70 -11.31 -13.93
CA ALA A 254 13.91 -11.68 -14.66
C ALA A 254 14.65 -10.46 -15.25
N ALA A 255 13.92 -9.44 -15.69
CA ALA A 255 14.50 -8.21 -16.23
C ALA A 255 15.03 -7.27 -15.13
N ASP A 256 14.46 -7.34 -13.92
CA ASP A 256 14.78 -6.51 -12.76
C ASP A 256 15.04 -5.02 -13.10
N PRO A 257 14.06 -4.33 -13.70
CA PRO A 257 14.24 -2.95 -14.16
C PRO A 257 14.53 -1.97 -13.01
N LEU A 258 14.28 -2.39 -11.77
CA LEU A 258 14.43 -1.60 -10.55
C LEU A 258 15.84 -1.73 -9.91
N ALA A 259 16.71 -2.61 -10.44
CA ALA A 259 18.03 -2.86 -9.88
C ALA A 259 18.89 -1.60 -9.72
N GLY A 260 18.95 -0.77 -10.77
CA GLY A 260 19.71 0.47 -10.75
C GLY A 260 19.21 1.44 -9.68
N ARG A 261 17.88 1.53 -9.52
CA ARG A 261 17.25 2.38 -8.50
C ARG A 261 17.55 1.88 -7.09
N ARG A 262 17.38 0.58 -6.83
CA ARG A 262 17.70 0.02 -5.51
C ARG A 262 19.17 0.21 -5.16
N ALA A 263 20.09 0.02 -6.10
CA ALA A 263 21.51 0.26 -5.88
C ALA A 263 21.82 1.72 -5.56
N GLN A 264 21.18 2.67 -6.24
CA GLN A 264 21.32 4.09 -5.97
C GLN A 264 20.86 4.46 -4.54
N VAL A 265 19.68 3.97 -4.15
CA VAL A 265 19.14 4.19 -2.80
C VAL A 265 20.00 3.54 -1.73
N SER A 266 20.50 2.32 -1.97
CA SER A 266 21.39 1.63 -1.03
C SER A 266 22.70 2.37 -0.81
N ARG A 267 23.32 2.93 -1.87
CA ARG A 267 24.50 3.79 -1.72
C ARG A 267 24.18 5.02 -0.86
N ARG A 268 23.07 5.69 -1.16
CA ARG A 268 22.66 6.89 -0.41
C ARG A 268 22.36 6.58 1.06
N TYR A 269 21.74 5.45 1.33
CA TYR A 269 21.48 4.99 2.70
C TYR A 269 22.78 4.76 3.48
N LEU A 270 23.77 4.11 2.87
CA LEU A 270 25.09 3.89 3.49
C LEU A 270 25.82 5.21 3.78
N GLU A 271 25.76 6.18 2.87
CA GLU A 271 26.32 7.53 3.09
C GLU A 271 25.70 8.21 4.31
N LEU A 272 24.36 8.12 4.47
CA LEU A 272 23.65 8.70 5.61
C LEU A 272 24.04 7.99 6.93
N CYS A 273 24.18 6.67 6.92
CA CYS A 273 24.66 5.91 8.09
C CYS A 273 26.07 6.34 8.50
N SER A 274 26.98 6.52 7.54
CA SER A 274 28.36 6.96 7.82
C SER A 274 28.44 8.40 8.34
N ALA A 275 27.64 9.30 7.78
CA ALA A 275 27.62 10.70 8.22
C ALA A 275 27.10 10.86 9.66
N GLU A 276 26.08 10.10 10.04
CA GLU A 276 25.52 10.12 11.40
C GLU A 276 26.45 9.47 12.43
N ALA A 277 27.26 8.48 12.04
CA ALA A 277 28.26 7.88 12.92
C ALA A 277 29.48 8.78 13.19
N ALA A 278 29.70 9.80 12.34
CA ALA A 278 30.80 10.74 12.46
C ALA A 278 30.44 12.04 13.21
N ALA A 279 29.15 12.23 13.56
CA ALA A 279 28.61 13.38 14.27
C ALA A 279 28.44 13.09 15.77
#